data_AF-A0A8S0SRU8-F1
#
_entry.id   AF-A0A8S0SRU8-F1
#
_cell.length_a   1.000
_cell.length_b   1.000
_cell.length_c   1.000
_cell.angle_alpha   90.00
_cell.angle_beta   90.00
_cell.angle_gamma   90.00
#
_symmetry.space_group_name_H-M   'P 1'
#
loop_
_entity.id
_entity.type
_entity.pdbx_description
1 polymer ?
#
loop_
_entity_poly.entity_id
_entity_poly.type
_entity_poly.pdbx_seq_one_letter_code
_entity_poly.pdbx_strand_id
1 'polypeptide(L)'
;MRSSQKLLHTMGRKGYSRMAHDLKRKNPNITGLRTTVWTHGHLRKDGNPINEAVAETLMKIKDYAESISDTPAENSIRDDAVARILGPERRGRVRGLGLGVTPSKIDGNTQSSEKVRDLENKLQT
;
A
#
# COMPACT_ATOMS: atom_id res chain seq x y z
N MET A 1 -12.54 -11.89 19.19
CA MET A 1 -11.80 -10.66 18.85
C MET A 1 -11.49 -10.47 17.35
N ARG A 2 -11.66 -11.48 16.47
CA ARG A 2 -11.58 -11.29 15.00
C ARG A 2 -12.89 -11.49 14.23
N SER A 3 -13.99 -11.78 14.92
CA SER A 3 -15.29 -12.10 14.30
C SER A 3 -15.84 -11.00 13.39
N SER A 4 -15.49 -9.72 13.65
CA SER A 4 -15.90 -8.58 12.82
C SER A 4 -14.92 -8.21 11.71
N GLN A 5 -13.77 -8.89 11.59
CA GLN A 5 -12.79 -8.60 10.53
C GLN A 5 -13.16 -9.30 9.22
N LYS A 6 -13.68 -8.54 8.27
CA LYS A 6 -14.04 -9.04 6.93
C LYS A 6 -12.84 -9.18 5.98
N LEU A 7 -11.77 -8.41 6.17
CA LEU A 7 -10.59 -8.44 5.32
C LEU A 7 -9.43 -9.10 6.06
N LEU A 8 -9.33 -10.43 5.95
CA LEU A 8 -8.33 -11.24 6.62
C LEU A 8 -7.06 -11.33 5.78
N HIS A 9 -5.91 -11.13 6.41
CA HIS A 9 -4.60 -11.31 5.77
C HIS A 9 -4.07 -12.73 6.01
N THR A 10 -3.21 -13.20 5.11
CA THR A 10 -2.65 -14.57 5.06
C THR A 10 -1.16 -14.63 5.43
N MET A 11 -0.51 -13.48 5.65
CA MET A 11 0.94 -13.35 5.87
C MET A 11 1.48 -13.85 7.23
N GLY A 12 0.62 -14.37 8.10
CA GLY A 12 1.01 -14.89 9.42
C GLY A 12 1.86 -13.91 10.23
N ARG A 13 2.98 -14.40 10.81
CA ARG A 13 3.89 -13.58 11.63
C ARG A 13 4.85 -12.70 10.81
N LYS A 14 4.84 -12.75 9.47
CA LYS A 14 5.80 -12.01 8.63
C LYS A 14 5.54 -10.50 8.63
N GLY A 15 4.27 -10.11 8.53
CA GLY A 15 3.88 -8.70 8.46
C GLY A 15 4.24 -7.99 7.16
N TYR A 16 3.69 -6.79 6.98
CA TYR A 16 3.79 -6.04 5.72
C TYR A 16 5.20 -5.56 5.40
N SER A 17 5.98 -5.05 6.36
CA SER A 17 7.31 -4.49 6.11
C SER A 17 8.30 -5.52 5.54
N ARG A 18 8.30 -6.75 6.08
CA ARG A 18 9.13 -7.84 5.56
C ARG A 18 8.67 -8.31 4.18
N MET A 19 7.36 -8.32 3.93
CA MET A 19 6.83 -8.64 2.61
C MET A 19 7.20 -7.57 1.57
N ALA A 20 7.10 -6.29 1.92
CA ALA A 20 7.53 -5.19 1.09
C ALA A 20 9.02 -5.28 0.74
N HIS A 21 9.85 -5.57 1.75
CA HIS A 21 11.29 -5.79 1.55
C HIS A 21 11.57 -6.94 0.57
N ASP A 22 10.91 -8.09 0.75
CA ASP A 22 11.11 -9.25 -0.14
C ASP A 22 10.63 -9.00 -1.56
N LEU A 23 9.51 -8.29 -1.74
CA LEU A 23 9.01 -7.91 -3.06
C LEU A 23 9.96 -6.94 -3.75
N LYS A 24 10.46 -5.93 -3.04
CA LYS A 24 11.45 -4.98 -3.56
C LYS A 24 12.78 -5.65 -3.90
N ARG A 25 13.20 -6.66 -3.13
CA ARG A 25 14.41 -7.45 -3.44
C ARG A 25 14.24 -8.29 -4.72
N LYS A 26 13.04 -8.80 -4.98
CA LYS A 26 12.75 -9.58 -6.21
C LYS A 26 12.54 -8.69 -7.43
N ASN A 27 11.90 -7.55 -7.25
CA ASN A 27 11.67 -6.55 -8.28
C ASN A 27 11.99 -5.15 -7.72
N PRO A 28 13.20 -4.63 -7.97
CA PRO A 28 13.62 -3.31 -7.49
C PRO A 28 12.76 -2.16 -8.05
N ASN A 29 12.24 -2.33 -9.27
CA ASN A 29 11.50 -1.30 -10.01
C ASN A 29 9.98 -1.47 -9.87
N ILE A 30 9.54 -2.04 -8.74
CA ILE A 30 8.12 -2.31 -8.51
C ILE A 30 7.33 -1.01 -8.28
N THR A 31 6.50 -0.64 -9.25
CA THR A 31 5.50 0.42 -9.09
C THR A 31 4.37 -0.03 -8.17
N GLY A 32 3.84 0.88 -7.35
CA GLY A 32 2.69 0.60 -6.49
C GLY A 32 2.98 -0.43 -5.38
N LEU A 33 4.18 -0.37 -4.77
CA LEU A 33 4.63 -1.34 -3.75
C LEU A 33 3.57 -1.59 -2.67
N ARG A 34 2.88 -0.55 -2.17
CA ARG A 34 1.87 -0.70 -1.12
C ARG A 34 0.68 -1.54 -1.58
N THR A 35 0.15 -1.27 -2.77
CA THR A 35 -0.95 -2.03 -3.37
C THR A 35 -0.53 -3.49 -3.57
N THR A 36 0.65 -3.72 -4.14
CA THR A 36 1.16 -5.08 -4.39
C THR A 36 1.38 -5.87 -3.10
N VAL A 37 1.91 -5.21 -2.06
CA VAL A 37 2.07 -5.78 -0.71
C VAL A 37 0.71 -6.10 -0.08
N TRP A 38 -0.28 -5.22 -0.27
CA TRP A 38 -1.63 -5.46 0.22
C TRP A 38 -2.27 -6.66 -0.48
N THR A 39 -2.22 -6.73 -1.82
CA THR A 39 -2.73 -7.83 -2.64
C THR A 39 -2.10 -9.16 -2.23
N HIS A 40 -0.76 -9.25 -2.22
CA HIS A 40 -0.07 -10.46 -1.76
C HIS A 40 -0.38 -10.84 -0.32
N GLY A 41 -0.62 -9.85 0.54
CA GLY A 41 -0.96 -10.05 1.95
C GLY A 41 -2.34 -10.68 2.16
N HIS A 42 -3.23 -10.64 1.18
CA HIS A 42 -4.61 -11.15 1.26
C HIS A 42 -4.86 -12.37 0.36
N LEU A 43 -3.84 -12.83 -0.37
CA LEU A 43 -3.89 -14.05 -1.16
C LEU A 43 -3.27 -15.23 -0.40
N ARG A 44 -3.84 -16.43 -0.55
CA ARG A 44 -3.20 -17.67 -0.07
C ARG A 44 -1.98 -18.00 -0.93
N LYS A 45 -1.20 -19.00 -0.50
CA LYS A 45 -0.08 -19.54 -1.29
C LYS A 45 -0.53 -20.06 -2.66
N ASP A 46 -1.75 -20.57 -2.73
CA ASP A 46 -2.37 -21.09 -3.96
C ASP A 46 -2.92 -19.97 -4.86
N GLY A 47 -2.76 -18.70 -4.48
CA GLY A 47 -3.28 -17.55 -5.23
C GLY A 47 -4.77 -17.27 -5.03
N ASN A 48 -5.47 -18.08 -4.23
CA ASN A 48 -6.89 -17.89 -3.95
C ASN A 48 -7.14 -16.94 -2.77
N PRO A 49 -8.19 -16.10 -2.83
CA PRO A 49 -8.62 -15.30 -1.69
C PRO A 49 -9.17 -16.18 -0.56
N ILE A 50 -9.06 -15.71 0.68
CA ILE A 50 -9.52 -16.47 1.84
C ILE A 50 -11.04 -16.44 2.04
N ASN A 51 -11.69 -15.37 1.60
CA ASN A 51 -13.13 -15.17 1.69
C ASN A 51 -13.64 -14.30 0.53
N GLU A 52 -14.96 -14.30 0.34
CA GLU A 52 -15.63 -13.54 -0.72
C GLU A 52 -15.38 -12.03 -0.61
N ALA A 53 -15.40 -11.47 0.61
CA ALA A 53 -15.13 -10.05 0.82
C ALA A 53 -13.72 -9.64 0.33
N VAL A 54 -12.70 -10.47 0.58
CA VAL A 54 -11.35 -10.24 0.03
C VAL A 54 -11.36 -10.39 -1.48
N ALA A 55 -12.04 -11.41 -2.02
CA ALA A 55 -12.16 -11.61 -3.47
C ALA A 55 -12.75 -10.38 -4.18
N GLU A 56 -13.86 -9.83 -3.68
CA GLU A 56 -14.49 -8.63 -4.21
C GLU A 56 -13.55 -7.42 -4.17
N THR A 57 -12.84 -7.22 -3.05
CA THR A 57 -11.90 -6.10 -2.94
C THR A 57 -10.70 -6.24 -3.87
N LEU A 58 -10.20 -7.46 -4.07
CA LEU A 58 -9.09 -7.72 -5.00
C LEU A 58 -9.54 -7.51 -6.45
N MET A 59 -10.76 -7.90 -6.80
CA MET A 59 -11.33 -7.66 -8.12
C MET A 59 -11.43 -6.15 -8.39
N LYS A 60 -11.99 -5.38 -7.44
CA LYS A 60 -12.02 -3.91 -7.53
C LYS A 60 -10.64 -3.29 -7.67
N ILE A 61 -9.62 -3.81 -6.96
CA ILE A 61 -8.23 -3.31 -7.06
C ILE A 61 -7.66 -3.58 -8.45
N LYS A 62 -7.95 -4.76 -9.01
CA LYS A 62 -7.54 -5.12 -10.35
C LYS A 62 -8.24 -4.26 -11.40
N ASP A 63 -9.55 -4.08 -11.30
CA ASP A 63 -10.34 -3.25 -12.20
C ASP A 63 -9.88 -1.78 -12.15
N TYR A 64 -9.55 -1.26 -10.96
CA TYR A 64 -8.99 0.07 -10.79
C TYR A 64 -7.59 0.20 -11.41
N ALA A 65 -6.76 -0.84 -11.33
CA ALA A 65 -5.45 -0.85 -11.98
C ALA A 65 -5.54 -0.90 -13.51
N GLU A 66 -6.58 -1.53 -14.06
CA GLU A 66 -6.81 -1.64 -15.52
C GLU A 66 -7.55 -0.43 -16.11
N SER A 67 -8.45 0.21 -15.36
CA SER A 67 -9.31 1.29 -15.85
C SER A 67 -8.64 2.67 -15.90
N ILE A 68 -7.50 2.84 -15.27
CA ILE A 68 -6.92 4.17 -15.06
C ILE A 68 -5.70 4.39 -15.95
N SER A 69 -5.81 5.39 -16.82
CA SER A 69 -4.70 5.98 -17.59
C SER A 69 -3.79 6.88 -16.73
N ASP A 70 -4.29 7.41 -15.61
CA ASP A 70 -3.55 8.16 -14.59
C ASP A 70 -2.90 7.21 -13.57
N THR A 71 -1.60 6.97 -13.70
CA THR A 71 -0.84 6.25 -12.68
C THR A 71 -1.21 6.76 -11.28
N PRO A 72 -1.81 5.93 -10.38
CA PRO A 72 -2.16 6.39 -9.05
C PRO A 72 -0.92 6.99 -8.43
N ALA A 73 -1.00 8.26 -8.00
CA ALA A 73 0.14 9.05 -7.57
C ALA A 73 1.10 8.15 -6.77
N GLU A 74 2.24 7.82 -7.38
CA GLU A 74 3.09 6.76 -6.85
C GLU A 74 3.46 7.14 -5.42
N ASN A 75 3.13 6.27 -4.47
CA ASN A 75 3.36 6.46 -3.03
C ASN A 75 2.38 7.40 -2.28
N SER A 76 1.30 7.89 -2.91
CA SER A 76 0.23 8.58 -2.17
C SER A 76 -0.59 7.58 -1.35
N ILE A 77 -0.58 7.77 -0.02
CA ILE A 77 -1.43 7.01 0.90
C ILE A 77 -2.92 7.36 0.81
N ARG A 78 -3.27 8.42 0.06
CA ARG A 78 -4.65 8.92 -0.08
C ARG A 78 -5.27 8.57 -1.42
N ASP A 79 -4.46 8.44 -2.47
CA ASP A 79 -4.96 8.35 -3.85
C ASP A 79 -4.66 7.03 -4.55
N ASP A 80 -3.93 6.12 -3.92
CA ASP A 80 -3.69 4.82 -4.53
C ASP A 80 -4.94 3.92 -4.53
N ALA A 81 -4.84 2.80 -5.25
CA ALA A 81 -5.93 1.83 -5.40
C ALA A 81 -6.50 1.36 -4.05
N VAL A 82 -5.64 1.12 -3.06
CA VAL A 82 -6.05 0.63 -1.74
C VAL A 82 -6.87 1.69 -0.99
N ALA A 83 -6.43 2.96 -1.03
CA ALA A 83 -7.15 4.06 -0.40
C ALA A 83 -8.48 4.38 -1.11
N ARG A 84 -8.51 4.28 -2.44
CA ARG A 84 -9.72 4.55 -3.23
C ARG A 84 -10.80 3.50 -2.99
N ILE A 85 -10.42 2.23 -2.89
CA ILE A 85 -11.37 1.12 -2.76
C ILE A 85 -11.79 0.87 -1.31
N LEU A 86 -10.85 0.97 -0.37
CA LEU A 86 -11.11 0.71 1.04
C LEU A 86 -11.39 2.00 1.84
N GLY A 87 -11.47 3.15 1.15
CA GLY A 87 -11.61 4.47 1.74
C GLY A 87 -10.32 5.00 2.38
N PRO A 88 -10.36 6.23 2.94
CA PRO A 88 -9.19 6.87 3.53
C PRO A 88 -8.60 6.08 4.71
N GLU A 89 -7.30 6.24 4.95
CA GLU A 89 -6.63 5.60 6.09
C GLU A 89 -7.17 6.12 7.43
N ARG A 90 -7.21 5.22 8.42
CA ARG A 90 -7.62 5.59 9.78
C ARG A 90 -6.48 6.25 10.54
N ARG A 91 -6.83 7.06 11.54
CA ARG A 91 -5.85 7.65 12.45
C ARG A 91 -5.02 6.54 13.12
N GLY A 92 -3.69 6.73 13.14
CA GLY A 92 -2.76 5.87 13.86
C GLY A 92 -2.23 4.65 13.10
N ARG A 93 -2.70 4.33 11.89
CA ARG A 93 -2.13 3.24 11.10
C ARG A 93 -2.39 3.39 9.61
N VAL A 94 -1.36 3.13 8.79
CA VAL A 94 -1.49 2.97 7.34
C VAL A 94 -1.53 1.49 6.95
N ARG A 95 -2.55 1.07 6.17
CA ARG A 95 -2.61 -0.28 5.60
C ARG A 95 -1.45 -0.54 4.63
N GLY A 96 -0.83 -1.71 4.72
CA GLY A 96 0.21 -2.15 3.76
C GLY A 96 1.63 -1.65 4.02
N LEU A 97 1.87 -0.70 4.94
CA LEU A 97 3.22 -0.18 5.22
C LEU A 97 3.91 -0.78 6.46
N GLY A 98 3.16 -1.51 7.29
CA GLY A 98 3.68 -2.16 8.49
C GLY A 98 3.26 -1.51 9.79
N LEU A 99 3.89 -1.94 10.88
CA LEU A 99 3.56 -1.49 12.23
C LEU A 99 4.21 -0.12 12.52
N GLY A 100 3.50 0.77 13.20
CA GLY A 100 4.03 2.06 13.66
C GLY A 100 4.05 3.18 12.62
N VAL A 101 3.68 2.88 11.36
CA VAL A 101 3.51 3.88 10.30
C VAL A 101 2.14 4.52 10.40
N THR A 102 2.13 5.84 10.61
CA THR A 102 0.91 6.65 10.71
C THR A 102 0.79 7.61 9.52
N PRO A 103 -0.43 8.02 9.12
CA PRO A 103 -0.60 9.01 8.07
C PRO A 103 0.21 10.29 8.30
N SER A 104 0.21 10.81 9.53
CA SER A 104 0.97 12.01 9.91
C SER A 104 2.48 11.89 9.72
N LYS A 105 3.05 10.70 9.94
CA LYS A 105 4.48 10.46 9.71
C LYS A 105 4.81 10.47 8.22
N ILE A 106 3.91 9.91 7.40
CA ILE A 106 4.07 9.93 5.94
C ILE A 106 3.98 11.37 5.45
N ASP A 107 2.95 12.12 5.87
CA ASP A 107 2.78 13.53 5.50
C ASP A 107 4.03 14.35 5.87
N GLY A 108 4.53 14.21 7.10
CA GLY A 108 5.75 14.89 7.53
C GLY A 108 6.99 14.50 6.72
N ASN A 109 7.11 13.23 6.33
CA ASN A 109 8.20 12.75 5.49
C ASN A 109 8.12 13.32 4.07
N THR A 110 6.93 13.33 3.47
CA THR A 110 6.67 13.93 2.15
C THR A 110 7.06 15.40 2.15
N GLN A 111 6.58 16.17 3.13
CA GLN A 111 6.91 17.59 3.27
C GLN A 111 8.41 17.83 3.46
N SER A 112 9.09 16.94 4.19
CA SER A 112 10.55 17.05 4.37
C SER A 112 11.29 16.75 3.07
N SER A 113 10.87 15.72 2.33
CA SER A 113 11.47 15.37 1.03
C SER A 113 11.27 16.45 -0.04
N GLU A 114 10.10 17.10 -0.05
CA GLU A 114 9.82 18.23 -0.94
C GLU A 114 10.76 19.39 -0.65
N LYS A 115 10.93 19.75 0.62
CA LYS A 115 11.87 20.79 1.04
C LYS A 115 13.32 20.47 0.66
N VAL A 116 13.75 19.22 0.82
CA VAL A 116 15.10 18.79 0.43
C VAL A 116 15.29 18.96 -1.08
N ARG A 117 14.34 18.49 -1.89
CA ARG A 117 14.38 18.65 -3.35
C ARG A 117 14.43 20.13 -3.76
N ASP A 118 13.67 20.98 -3.11
CA ASP A 118 13.67 22.42 -3.38
C ASP A 118 15.01 23.08 -3.04
N LEU A 119 15.68 22.62 -1.97
CA LEU A 119 17.03 23.09 -1.61
C LEU A 119 18.09 22.59 -2.60
N GLU A 120 18.02 21.32 -3.01
CA GLU A 120 18.92 20.73 -4.01
C GLU A 120 18.82 21.47 -5.34
N ASN A 121 17.61 21.78 -5.80
CA ASN A 121 17.38 22.54 -7.03
C ASN A 121 17.98 23.95 -6.97
N LYS A 122 18.01 24.59 -5.80
CA LYS A 122 18.64 25.91 -5.59
C LYS A 122 20.16 25.86 -5.53
N LEU A 123 20.75 24.70 -5.25
CA LEU A 123 22.21 24.51 -5.24
C LEU A 123 22.75 24.11 -6.61
N GLN A 124 21.88 23.67 -7.53
CA GLN A 124 22.24 23.30 -8.91
C GLN A 124 22.19 24.48 -9.89
N THR A 125 21.83 25.69 -9.42
CA THR A 125 22.04 26.98 -10.11
C THR A 125 23.38 27.58 -9.71
#